data_AF-A0AAD1CCX4-F1
#
_entry.id   AF-A0AAD1CCX4-F1
#
_cell.length_a   1.000
_cell.length_b   1.000
_cell.length_c   1.000
_cell.angle_alpha   90.00
_cell.angle_beta   90.00
_cell.angle_gamma   90.00
#
_symmetry.space_group_name_H-M   'P 1'
#
loop_
_entity.id
_entity.type
_entity.pdbx_description
1 polymer ?
#
loop_
_entity_poly.entity_id
_entity_poly.type
_entity_poly.pdbx_seq_one_letter_code
_entity_poly.pdbx_strand_id
1 'polypeptide(L)'
;MTKDINMRLRAKGAGVYFVDDYRTDQLIDDVALLSKGFYRFDGSFWAGVAQCDSEKRGMSTCHTLSKHLFENPYPNQYLIDESQDFAARIQEIDAETITVKDLGFERLMHRQAWGISPKNIYQAMALDAMLDPKIDLVILTGPAGCGKTILAMAAALEQVIEKGMYDKILVTRNTPEIAESIGFLPGSEEEKMLPWLGAVTDTLEALHKHDVCTDGSMKYIFDKANI
;
A
#
# COMPACT_ATOMS: atom_id res chain seq x y z
N MET A 1 28.65 14.48 16.33
CA MET A 1 27.57 13.71 15.69
C MET A 1 26.30 14.56 15.67
N THR A 2 25.89 15.08 14.50
CA THR A 2 24.64 15.86 14.32
C THR A 2 24.16 15.75 12.86
N LYS A 3 22.84 15.85 12.61
CA LYS A 3 22.26 15.91 11.25
C LYS A 3 22.36 17.30 10.62
N ASP A 4 22.60 18.35 11.41
CA ASP A 4 22.66 19.73 10.95
C ASP A 4 24.01 20.05 10.26
N ILE A 5 23.95 20.39 8.98
CA ILE A 5 25.14 20.71 8.18
C ILE A 5 25.82 22.02 8.62
N ASN A 6 25.06 23.03 9.05
CA ASN A 6 25.59 24.31 9.52
C ASN A 6 26.33 24.12 10.85
N MET A 7 25.79 23.29 11.74
CA MET A 7 26.44 22.97 13.00
C MET A 7 27.76 22.23 12.78
N ARG A 8 27.83 21.34 11.78
CA ARG A 8 29.07 20.63 11.41
C ARG A 8 30.11 21.56 10.79
N LEU A 9 29.70 22.48 9.91
CA LEU A 9 30.59 23.49 9.33
C LEU A 9 31.19 24.40 10.41
N ARG A 10 30.37 24.86 11.36
CA ARG A 10 30.83 25.65 12.51
C ARG A 10 31.78 24.87 13.41
N ALA A 11 31.48 23.61 13.69
CA ALA A 11 32.33 22.74 14.51
C ALA A 11 33.70 22.48 13.84
N LYS A 12 33.73 22.23 12.52
CA LYS A 12 34.99 22.12 11.76
C LYS A 12 35.77 23.43 11.77
N GLY A 13 35.10 24.57 11.59
CA GLY A 13 35.72 25.89 11.68
C GLY A 13 36.28 26.23 13.07
N ALA A 14 35.67 25.68 14.13
CA ALA A 14 36.11 25.83 15.52
C ALA A 14 37.21 24.83 15.94
N GLY A 15 37.76 24.04 15.00
CA GLY A 15 38.84 23.09 15.29
C GLY A 15 38.39 21.80 15.96
N VAL A 16 37.10 21.46 15.91
CA VAL A 16 36.62 20.16 16.37
C VAL A 16 37.00 19.12 15.32
N TYR A 17 37.94 18.23 15.67
CA TYR A 17 38.51 17.25 14.74
C TYR A 17 37.57 16.07 14.41
N PHE A 18 36.61 15.77 15.29
CA PHE A 18 35.68 14.65 15.14
C PHE A 18 34.25 15.14 14.93
N VAL A 19 33.99 15.61 13.71
CA VAL A 19 32.67 16.07 13.28
C VAL A 19 32.08 15.06 12.30
N ASP A 20 31.36 14.10 12.84
CA ASP A 20 30.65 13.10 12.06
C ASP A 20 29.18 13.45 11.84
N ASP A 21 28.69 13.01 10.68
CA ASP A 21 27.27 12.99 10.35
C ASP A 21 26.58 11.94 11.22
N TYR A 22 25.43 12.29 11.79
CA TYR A 22 24.60 11.31 12.46
C TYR A 22 23.81 10.52 11.41
N ARG A 23 24.43 9.45 10.90
CA ARG A 23 23.74 8.42 10.11
C ARG A 23 23.07 7.45 11.07
N THR A 24 21.82 7.73 11.42
CA THR A 24 20.94 6.73 12.07
C THR A 24 20.99 5.45 11.26
N ASP A 25 21.20 4.34 11.97
CA ASP A 25 21.11 2.92 11.60
C ASP A 25 20.67 2.61 10.17
N GLN A 26 21.50 1.78 9.52
CA GLN A 26 21.28 1.10 8.24
C GLN A 26 19.84 1.25 7.74
N LEU A 27 19.64 2.27 6.90
CA LEU A 27 18.67 2.15 5.82
C LEU A 27 18.98 0.79 5.18
N ILE A 28 17.97 -0.05 4.99
CA ILE A 28 18.13 -1.21 4.13
C ILE A 28 18.53 -0.60 2.77
N ASP A 29 19.84 -0.60 2.48
CA ASP A 29 20.42 0.17 1.38
C ASP A 29 19.87 -0.30 0.03
N ASP A 30 19.32 -1.52 0.01
CA ASP A 30 18.63 -2.10 -1.13
C ASP A 30 17.16 -2.36 -0.82
N VAL A 31 16.27 -1.60 -1.47
CA VAL A 31 14.84 -1.90 -1.61
C VAL A 31 14.61 -3.34 -2.09
N ALA A 32 15.59 -3.93 -2.80
CA ALA A 32 15.59 -5.33 -3.22
C ALA A 32 15.63 -6.36 -2.08
N LEU A 33 16.07 -5.95 -0.87
CA LEU A 33 16.07 -6.78 0.34
C LEU A 33 14.73 -6.72 1.08
N LEU A 34 13.82 -5.82 0.71
CA LEU A 34 12.47 -5.80 1.27
C LEU A 34 11.69 -7.03 0.79
N SER A 35 10.89 -7.59 1.68
CA SER A 35 10.02 -8.70 1.31
C SER A 35 9.08 -8.27 0.18
N LYS A 36 8.93 -9.09 -0.85
CA LYS A 36 8.01 -8.82 -1.97
C LYS A 36 6.53 -8.86 -1.56
N GLY A 37 6.22 -9.41 -0.39
CA GLY A 37 4.85 -9.59 0.11
C GLY A 37 4.10 -10.77 -0.53
N PHE A 38 4.70 -11.47 -1.50
CA PHE A 38 4.13 -12.66 -2.10
C PHE A 38 5.21 -13.71 -2.43
N TYR A 39 4.79 -14.96 -2.60
CA TYR A 39 5.57 -16.06 -3.14
C TYR A 39 4.84 -16.66 -4.34
N ARG A 40 5.58 -16.99 -5.40
CA ARG A 40 5.06 -17.61 -6.62
C ARG A 40 5.61 -19.03 -6.73
N PHE A 41 4.71 -20.00 -6.79
CA PHE A 41 5.04 -21.40 -7.04
C PHE A 41 5.17 -21.68 -8.54
N ASP A 42 6.12 -22.54 -8.89
CA ASP A 42 6.25 -23.06 -10.25
C ASP A 42 5.19 -24.14 -10.50
N GLY A 43 4.46 -24.04 -11.61
CA GLY A 43 3.32 -24.91 -11.90
C GLY A 43 2.12 -24.69 -10.97
N SER A 44 1.32 -25.75 -10.77
CA SER A 44 0.13 -25.71 -9.92
C SER A 44 0.48 -25.96 -8.46
N PHE A 45 0.03 -25.07 -7.58
CA PHE A 45 0.30 -25.17 -6.14
C PHE A 45 -0.11 -26.53 -5.57
N TRP A 46 -1.33 -26.99 -5.91
CA TRP A 46 -1.89 -28.22 -5.37
C TRP A 46 -1.17 -29.49 -5.82
N ALA A 47 -0.42 -29.45 -6.93
CA ALA A 47 0.36 -30.60 -7.38
C ALA A 47 1.54 -30.92 -6.43
N GLY A 48 2.05 -29.90 -5.73
CA GLY A 48 3.12 -30.06 -4.73
C GLY A 48 2.63 -30.35 -3.31
N VAL A 49 1.31 -30.32 -3.07
CA VAL A 49 0.71 -30.47 -1.74
C VAL A 49 0.20 -31.89 -1.55
N ALA A 50 0.91 -32.69 -0.75
CA ALA A 50 0.55 -34.08 -0.50
C ALA A 50 -0.68 -34.23 0.43
N GLN A 51 -0.77 -33.39 1.46
CA GLN A 51 -1.87 -33.40 2.42
C GLN A 51 -2.19 -31.96 2.83
N CYS A 52 -3.47 -31.65 2.93
CA CYS A 52 -3.97 -30.41 3.50
C CYS A 52 -5.27 -30.66 4.24
N ASP A 53 -5.47 -29.95 5.35
CA ASP A 53 -6.74 -29.92 6.04
C ASP A 53 -7.49 -28.66 5.62
N SER A 54 -8.73 -28.80 5.17
CA SER A 54 -9.53 -27.69 4.66
C SER A 54 -10.72 -27.44 5.57
N GLU A 55 -10.84 -26.22 6.07
CA GLU A 55 -11.91 -25.79 6.97
C GLU A 55 -12.60 -24.55 6.41
N LYS A 56 -13.93 -24.49 6.51
CA LYS A 56 -14.69 -23.28 6.18
C LYS A 56 -14.82 -22.39 7.41
N ARG A 57 -14.08 -21.27 7.43
CA ARG A 57 -14.16 -20.24 8.47
C ARG A 57 -15.06 -19.11 7.98
N GLY A 58 -16.35 -19.18 8.31
CA GLY A 58 -17.36 -18.22 7.88
C GLY A 58 -17.61 -18.29 6.35
N MET A 59 -17.38 -17.17 5.66
CA MET A 59 -17.52 -17.07 4.20
C MET A 59 -16.26 -17.47 3.43
N SER A 60 -15.17 -17.81 4.12
CA SER A 60 -13.88 -18.12 3.51
C SER A 60 -13.48 -19.57 3.77
N THR A 61 -12.79 -20.16 2.80
CA THR A 61 -12.13 -21.45 2.95
C THR A 61 -10.71 -21.20 3.41
N CYS A 62 -10.26 -21.92 4.43
CA CYS A 62 -8.90 -21.90 4.91
C CYS A 62 -8.28 -23.29 4.77
N HIS A 63 -7.01 -23.36 4.40
CA HIS A 63 -6.26 -24.59 4.28
C HIS A 63 -5.09 -24.57 5.27
N THR A 64 -4.94 -25.64 6.03
CA THR A 64 -3.81 -25.86 6.92
C THR A 64 -2.82 -26.80 6.24
N LEU A 65 -1.58 -26.35 6.15
CA LEU A 65 -0.51 -26.95 5.35
C LEU A 65 0.74 -27.11 6.20
N SER A 66 1.61 -28.05 5.82
CA SER A 66 2.93 -28.17 6.47
C SER A 66 3.78 -26.94 6.16
N LYS A 67 4.40 -26.38 7.20
CA LYS A 67 5.33 -25.26 7.08
C LYS A 67 6.56 -25.59 6.24
N HIS A 68 6.95 -26.86 6.13
CA HIS A 68 8.09 -27.31 5.32
C HIS A 68 7.93 -27.04 3.82
N LEU A 69 6.70 -26.78 3.34
CA LEU A 69 6.45 -26.34 1.97
C LEU A 69 6.96 -24.92 1.69
N PHE A 70 7.40 -24.19 2.72
CA PHE A 70 7.77 -22.78 2.66
C PHE A 70 9.13 -22.57 3.33
N GLU A 71 10.05 -21.88 2.67
CA GLU A 71 11.37 -21.59 3.27
C GLU A 71 11.26 -20.60 4.44
N ASN A 72 10.59 -19.46 4.24
CA ASN A 72 10.45 -18.39 5.23
C ASN A 72 9.09 -17.69 5.07
N PRO A 73 8.00 -18.27 5.61
CA PRO A 73 6.67 -17.69 5.51
C PRO A 73 6.51 -16.49 6.44
N TYR A 74 5.79 -15.46 5.98
CA TYR A 74 5.41 -14.30 6.78
C TYR A 74 3.89 -14.15 6.87
N PRO A 75 3.33 -13.63 7.98
CA PRO A 75 1.92 -13.27 8.05
C PRO A 75 1.55 -12.28 6.92
N ASN A 76 0.34 -12.40 6.39
CA ASN A 76 -0.16 -11.61 5.25
C ASN A 76 0.63 -11.77 3.94
N GLN A 77 1.58 -12.70 3.86
CA GLN A 77 2.23 -13.04 2.59
C GLN A 77 1.23 -13.73 1.66
N TYR A 78 1.16 -13.25 0.43
CA TYR A 78 0.33 -13.85 -0.61
C TYR A 78 1.03 -15.05 -1.25
N LEU A 79 0.25 -16.05 -1.64
CA LEU A 79 0.70 -17.24 -2.33
C LEU A 79 -0.04 -17.31 -3.65
N ILE A 80 0.69 -17.38 -4.75
CA ILE A 80 0.13 -17.51 -6.10
C ILE A 80 0.85 -18.62 -6.84
N ASP A 81 0.20 -19.22 -7.83
CA ASP A 81 0.78 -20.25 -8.67
C ASP A 81 0.96 -19.78 -10.12
N GLU A 82 1.69 -20.57 -10.91
CA GLU A 82 1.95 -20.24 -12.31
C GLU A 82 0.75 -20.49 -13.21
N SER A 83 -0.09 -21.47 -12.83
CA SER A 83 -1.33 -21.82 -13.53
C SER A 83 -2.41 -20.74 -13.43
N GLN A 84 -2.29 -19.77 -12.52
CA GLN A 84 -3.30 -18.74 -12.26
C GLN A 84 -4.65 -19.32 -11.80
N ASP A 85 -4.59 -20.47 -11.13
CA ASP A 85 -5.77 -21.13 -10.56
C ASP A 85 -5.84 -20.89 -9.05
N PHE A 86 -4.69 -20.71 -8.41
CA PHE A 86 -4.57 -20.57 -6.97
C PHE A 86 -4.08 -19.18 -6.57
N ALA A 87 -4.80 -18.58 -5.62
CA ALA A 87 -4.33 -17.43 -4.88
C ALA A 87 -4.78 -17.55 -3.42
N ALA A 88 -3.86 -17.35 -2.48
CA ALA A 88 -4.15 -17.40 -1.06
C ALA A 88 -3.34 -16.36 -0.30
N ARG A 89 -3.69 -16.15 0.97
CA ARG A 89 -2.93 -15.30 1.88
C ARG A 89 -2.72 -15.99 3.22
N ILE A 90 -1.48 -15.97 3.71
CA ILE A 90 -1.14 -16.54 5.02
C ILE A 90 -1.86 -15.76 6.12
N GLN A 91 -2.63 -16.46 6.97
CA GLN A 91 -3.31 -15.87 8.13
C GLN A 91 -2.59 -16.17 9.43
N GLU A 92 -2.19 -17.42 9.63
CA GLU A 92 -1.60 -17.91 10.88
C GLU A 92 -0.39 -18.77 10.55
N ILE A 93 0.67 -18.64 11.36
CA ILE A 93 1.89 -19.45 11.26
C ILE A 93 2.15 -20.04 12.64
N ASP A 94 2.11 -21.36 12.72
CA ASP A 94 2.44 -22.13 13.91
C ASP A 94 3.87 -22.68 13.82
N ALA A 95 4.23 -23.55 14.78
CA ALA A 95 5.52 -24.22 14.80
C ALA A 95 5.74 -25.08 13.54
N GLU A 96 4.76 -25.92 13.20
CA GLU A 96 4.85 -26.94 12.13
C GLU A 96 3.87 -26.70 10.96
N THR A 97 2.88 -25.84 11.16
CA THR A 97 1.77 -25.63 10.21
C THR A 97 1.58 -24.18 9.84
N ILE A 98 0.98 -23.95 8.68
CA ILE A 98 0.55 -22.63 8.20
C ILE A 98 -0.90 -22.73 7.79
N THR A 99 -1.71 -21.76 8.24
CA THR A 99 -3.09 -21.61 7.78
C THR A 99 -3.17 -20.50 6.76
N VAL A 100 -3.63 -20.85 5.56
CA VAL A 100 -3.80 -19.92 4.44
C VAL A 100 -5.27 -19.74 4.14
N LYS A 101 -5.69 -18.50 3.91
CA LYS A 101 -7.03 -18.19 3.42
C LYS A 101 -7.02 -18.32 1.89
N ASP A 102 -7.86 -19.19 1.36
CA ASP A 102 -8.08 -19.29 -0.07
C ASP A 102 -8.85 -18.05 -0.55
N LEU A 103 -8.18 -17.28 -1.41
CA LEU A 103 -8.73 -16.11 -2.06
C LEU A 103 -9.26 -16.48 -3.46
N GLY A 104 -8.70 -17.49 -4.11
CA GLY A 104 -8.96 -17.88 -5.50
C GLY A 104 -8.46 -16.82 -6.49
N PHE A 105 -7.71 -17.22 -7.52
CA PHE A 105 -7.11 -16.25 -8.46
C PHE A 105 -8.17 -15.36 -9.13
N GLU A 106 -9.21 -15.97 -9.70
CA GLU A 106 -10.30 -15.26 -10.39
C GLU A 106 -11.03 -14.30 -9.45
N ARG A 107 -11.44 -14.78 -8.26
CA ARG A 107 -12.12 -13.96 -7.24
C ARG A 107 -11.25 -12.79 -6.79
N LEU A 108 -9.94 -13.00 -6.65
CA LEU A 108 -9.00 -11.94 -6.29
C LEU A 108 -8.94 -10.89 -7.40
N MET A 109 -8.87 -11.30 -8.66
CA MET A 109 -8.88 -10.41 -9.83
C MET A 109 -10.20 -9.63 -10.00
N HIS A 110 -11.31 -10.13 -9.46
CA HIS A 110 -12.60 -9.44 -9.45
C HIS A 110 -12.80 -8.50 -8.24
N ARG A 111 -11.81 -8.35 -7.36
CA ARG A 111 -11.87 -7.33 -6.30
C ARG A 111 -12.06 -5.95 -6.93
N GLN A 112 -12.90 -5.13 -6.29
CA GLN A 112 -13.13 -3.76 -6.70
C GLN A 112 -13.12 -2.84 -5.49
N ALA A 113 -12.70 -1.60 -5.71
CA ALA A 113 -12.84 -0.49 -4.77
C ALA A 113 -13.18 0.76 -5.58
N TRP A 114 -14.25 1.47 -5.22
CA TRP A 114 -14.63 2.74 -5.84
C TRP A 114 -14.62 2.68 -7.38
N GLY A 115 -15.23 1.63 -7.95
CA GLY A 115 -15.29 1.41 -9.40
C GLY A 115 -13.98 0.98 -10.08
N ILE A 116 -12.87 0.87 -9.34
CA ILE A 116 -11.57 0.43 -9.86
C ILE A 116 -11.39 -1.07 -9.66
N SER A 117 -11.13 -1.77 -10.77
CA SER A 117 -10.71 -3.17 -10.79
C SER A 117 -9.21 -3.30 -11.06
N PRO A 118 -8.52 -4.31 -10.48
CA PRO A 118 -7.11 -4.55 -10.74
C PRO A 118 -6.90 -5.01 -12.18
N LYS A 119 -5.79 -4.58 -12.79
CA LYS A 119 -5.38 -5.00 -14.15
C LYS A 119 -4.46 -6.23 -14.14
N ASN A 120 -3.91 -6.57 -12.98
CA ASN A 120 -3.04 -7.72 -12.78
C ASN A 120 -3.13 -8.20 -11.33
N ILE A 121 -2.56 -9.38 -11.07
CA ILE A 121 -2.61 -10.04 -9.76
C ILE A 121 -1.98 -9.21 -8.65
N TYR A 122 -0.93 -8.42 -8.93
CA TYR A 122 -0.26 -7.59 -7.93
C TYR A 122 -1.14 -6.44 -7.44
N GLN A 123 -1.88 -5.81 -8.37
CA GLN A 123 -2.88 -4.82 -8.01
C GLN A 123 -4.06 -5.44 -7.25
N ALA A 124 -4.43 -6.67 -7.59
CA ALA A 124 -5.48 -7.41 -6.91
C ALA A 124 -5.09 -7.73 -5.45
N MET A 125 -3.86 -8.20 -5.23
CA MET A 125 -3.28 -8.39 -3.90
C MET A 125 -3.21 -7.07 -3.11
N ALA A 126 -2.81 -5.97 -3.75
CA ALA A 126 -2.78 -4.65 -3.11
C ALA A 126 -4.17 -4.18 -2.66
N LEU A 127 -5.19 -4.30 -3.52
CA LEU A 127 -6.56 -3.96 -3.16
C LEU A 127 -7.09 -4.87 -2.05
N ASP A 128 -6.86 -6.18 -2.13
CA ASP A 128 -7.28 -7.11 -1.08
C ASP A 128 -6.66 -6.78 0.27
N ALA A 129 -5.38 -6.40 0.30
CA ALA A 129 -4.69 -5.98 1.51
C ALA A 129 -5.26 -4.66 2.07
N MET A 130 -5.44 -3.64 1.22
CA MET A 130 -5.92 -2.32 1.64
C MET A 130 -7.40 -2.32 2.07
N LEU A 131 -8.21 -3.24 1.55
CA LEU A 131 -9.63 -3.38 1.89
C LEU A 131 -9.88 -4.27 3.11
N ASP A 132 -8.84 -4.90 3.66
CA ASP A 132 -8.96 -5.75 4.85
C ASP A 132 -8.67 -4.92 6.12
N PRO A 133 -9.67 -4.63 6.96
CA PRO A 133 -9.49 -3.82 8.16
C PRO A 133 -8.64 -4.51 9.24
N LYS A 134 -8.25 -5.79 9.06
CA LYS A 134 -7.30 -6.47 9.95
C LYS A 134 -5.85 -6.12 9.67
N ILE A 135 -5.56 -5.40 8.58
CA ILE A 135 -4.21 -4.98 8.21
C ILE A 135 -4.08 -3.48 8.48
N ASP A 136 -3.38 -3.13 9.55
CA ASP A 136 -3.24 -1.73 9.98
C ASP A 136 -2.35 -0.88 9.07
N LEU A 137 -1.41 -1.52 8.37
CA LEU A 137 -0.44 -0.84 7.51
C LEU A 137 -0.17 -1.65 6.24
N VAL A 138 -0.35 -1.00 5.09
CA VAL A 138 0.01 -1.53 3.77
C VAL A 138 1.05 -0.62 3.14
N ILE A 139 2.20 -1.18 2.77
CA ILE A 139 3.26 -0.47 2.07
C ILE A 139 3.27 -0.96 0.62
N LEU A 140 2.98 -0.06 -0.32
CA LEU A 140 3.04 -0.35 -1.75
C LEU A 140 4.35 0.17 -2.34
N THR A 141 5.23 -0.74 -2.74
CA THR A 141 6.46 -0.42 -3.46
C THR A 141 6.35 -0.79 -4.94
N GLY A 142 6.93 0.01 -5.82
CA GLY A 142 7.03 -0.33 -7.23
C GLY A 142 7.26 0.89 -8.12
N PRO A 143 7.54 0.68 -9.43
CA PRO A 143 7.80 1.74 -10.38
C PRO A 143 6.67 2.78 -10.48
N ALA A 144 7.00 3.96 -11.04
CA ALA A 144 5.98 4.94 -11.42
C ALA A 144 5.01 4.33 -12.45
N GLY A 145 3.73 4.72 -12.38
CA GLY A 145 2.70 4.23 -13.32
C GLY A 145 2.05 2.89 -12.97
N CYS A 146 2.49 2.18 -11.91
CA CYS A 146 1.89 0.89 -11.51
C CYS A 146 0.54 1.01 -10.77
N GLY A 147 -0.02 2.23 -10.62
CA GLY A 147 -1.34 2.45 -10.03
C GLY A 147 -1.38 2.51 -8.50
N LYS A 148 -0.25 2.61 -7.79
CA LYS A 148 -0.20 2.61 -6.32
C LYS A 148 -1.12 3.67 -5.70
N THR A 149 -0.99 4.93 -6.14
CA THR A 149 -1.75 6.07 -5.61
C THR A 149 -3.24 5.96 -5.93
N ILE A 150 -3.60 5.60 -7.17
CA ILE A 150 -5.01 5.47 -7.56
C ILE A 150 -5.71 4.32 -6.84
N LEU A 151 -5.03 3.18 -6.64
CA LEU A 151 -5.58 2.04 -5.89
C LEU A 151 -5.74 2.39 -4.41
N ALA A 152 -4.77 3.08 -3.81
CA ALA A 152 -4.86 3.54 -2.42
C ALA A 152 -6.01 4.53 -2.22
N MET A 153 -6.17 5.49 -3.14
CA MET A 153 -7.27 6.45 -3.10
C MET A 153 -8.62 5.75 -3.24
N ALA A 154 -8.75 4.84 -4.21
CA ALA A 154 -9.98 4.07 -4.43
C ALA A 154 -10.34 3.23 -3.19
N ALA A 155 -9.37 2.55 -2.57
CA ALA A 155 -9.59 1.79 -1.34
C ALA A 155 -9.95 2.66 -0.14
N ALA A 156 -9.40 3.87 -0.05
CA ALA A 156 -9.74 4.83 1.00
C ALA A 156 -11.16 5.38 0.84
N LEU A 157 -11.54 5.81 -0.37
CA LEU A 157 -12.90 6.29 -0.66
C LEU A 157 -13.94 5.20 -0.45
N GLU A 158 -13.67 3.98 -0.89
CA GLU A 158 -14.55 2.82 -0.65
C GLU A 158 -14.80 2.61 0.85
N GLN A 159 -13.76 2.71 1.68
CA GLN A 159 -13.89 2.48 3.12
C GLN A 159 -14.54 3.64 3.87
N VAL A 160 -14.30 4.88 3.46
CA VAL A 160 -14.85 6.09 4.11
C VAL A 160 -16.27 6.39 3.62
N ILE A 161 -16.50 6.42 2.31
CA ILE A 161 -17.75 6.91 1.73
C ILE A 161 -18.77 5.78 1.53
N GLU A 162 -18.41 4.69 0.85
CA GLU A 162 -19.37 3.58 0.58
C GLU A 162 -19.64 2.77 1.85
N LYS A 163 -18.57 2.36 2.55
CA LYS A 163 -18.71 1.47 3.72
C LYS A 163 -18.90 2.22 5.04
N GLY A 164 -18.58 3.52 5.11
CA GLY A 164 -18.67 4.30 6.33
C GLY A 164 -17.84 3.74 7.50
N MET A 165 -16.73 3.05 7.21
CA MET A 165 -15.86 2.43 8.22
C MET A 165 -14.95 3.43 8.93
N TYR A 166 -14.62 4.53 8.26
CA TYR A 166 -13.77 5.60 8.80
C TYR A 166 -14.39 6.97 8.49
N ASP A 167 -14.09 7.97 9.32
CA ASP A 167 -14.70 9.29 9.22
C ASP A 167 -14.01 10.25 8.24
N LYS A 168 -12.71 10.03 7.95
CA LYS A 168 -11.91 10.96 7.14
C LYS A 168 -10.72 10.29 6.46
N ILE A 169 -10.28 10.85 5.33
CA ILE A 169 -9.05 10.45 4.63
C ILE A 169 -7.98 11.51 4.87
N LEU A 170 -6.81 11.09 5.37
CA LEU A 170 -5.65 11.97 5.51
C LEU A 170 -4.63 11.64 4.44
N VAL A 171 -4.31 12.61 3.59
CA VAL A 171 -3.27 12.47 2.58
C VAL A 171 -2.09 13.36 2.94
N THR A 172 -0.91 12.76 2.99
CA THR A 172 0.34 13.49 3.23
C THR A 172 1.32 13.24 2.08
N ARG A 173 2.06 14.27 1.72
CA ARG A 173 3.14 14.21 0.74
C ARG A 173 4.33 14.95 1.33
N ASN A 174 5.52 14.37 1.23
CA ASN A 174 6.73 15.07 1.61
C ASN A 174 6.89 16.28 0.66
N THR A 175 6.79 17.49 1.20
CA THR A 175 6.98 18.71 0.44
C THR A 175 8.48 18.93 0.29
N PRO A 176 9.07 18.81 -0.93
CA PRO A 176 10.44 19.25 -1.11
C PRO A 176 10.56 20.72 -0.70
N GLU A 177 11.71 21.11 -0.17
CA GLU A 177 12.07 22.53 0.00
C GLU A 177 12.16 23.17 -1.39
N ILE A 178 11.02 23.56 -1.95
CA ILE A 178 10.98 24.47 -3.09
C ILE A 178 11.42 25.82 -2.54
N ALA A 179 12.36 26.46 -3.22
CA ALA A 179 13.08 27.67 -2.83
C ALA A 179 12.22 28.91 -2.52
N GLU A 180 10.89 28.80 -2.55
CA GLU A 180 9.97 29.87 -2.21
C GLU A 180 9.09 29.43 -1.03
N SER A 181 9.36 30.03 0.13
CA SER A 181 8.47 30.00 1.28
C SER A 181 7.02 30.29 0.85
N ILE A 182 6.05 29.60 1.46
CA ILE A 182 4.58 29.71 1.31
C ILE A 182 4.07 31.17 1.14
N GLY A 183 4.83 32.16 1.58
CA GLY A 183 4.51 33.58 1.51
C GLY A 183 4.42 34.25 0.12
N PHE A 184 4.85 33.62 -0.99
CA PHE A 184 4.87 34.30 -2.30
C PHE A 184 3.68 34.03 -3.24
N LEU A 185 2.84 33.02 -2.95
CA LEU A 185 1.63 32.78 -3.75
C LEU A 185 0.51 33.77 -3.33
N PRO A 186 -0.03 34.59 -4.25
CA PRO A 186 -1.21 35.41 -3.98
C PRO A 186 -2.44 34.51 -3.87
N GLY A 187 -3.34 34.79 -2.93
CA GLY A 187 -4.58 34.03 -2.74
C GLY A 187 -4.89 33.66 -1.28
N SER A 188 -5.99 32.95 -1.08
CA SER A 188 -6.40 32.34 0.19
C SER A 188 -5.43 31.22 0.62
N GLU A 189 -5.49 30.78 1.88
CA GLU A 189 -4.68 29.64 2.35
C GLU A 189 -4.91 28.38 1.49
N GLU A 190 -6.15 28.10 1.12
CA GLU A 190 -6.54 27.00 0.23
C GLU A 190 -5.92 27.14 -1.18
N GLU A 191 -5.96 28.34 -1.76
CA GLU A 191 -5.35 28.65 -3.08
C GLU A 191 -3.84 28.47 -3.07
N LYS A 192 -3.19 28.69 -1.92
CA LYS A 192 -1.75 28.42 -1.75
C LYS A 192 -1.42 26.95 -1.57
N MET A 193 -2.36 26.15 -1.07
CA MET A 193 -2.20 24.71 -0.87
C MET A 193 -2.53 23.89 -2.12
N LEU A 194 -3.37 24.42 -3.01
CA LEU A 194 -3.80 23.80 -4.28
C LEU A 194 -2.65 23.18 -5.12
N PRO A 195 -1.51 23.86 -5.35
CA PRO A 195 -0.39 23.26 -6.09
C PRO A 195 0.17 21.98 -5.45
N TRP A 196 0.08 21.86 -4.12
CA TRP A 196 0.58 20.72 -3.37
C TRP A 196 -0.40 19.53 -3.38
N LEU A 197 -1.69 19.84 -3.51
CA LEU A 197 -2.77 18.86 -3.62
C LEU A 197 -2.99 18.36 -5.05
N GLY A 198 -2.34 18.96 -6.07
CA GLY A 198 -2.51 18.61 -7.48
C GLY A 198 -2.52 17.10 -7.78
N ALA A 199 -1.57 16.35 -7.23
CA ALA A 199 -1.51 14.89 -7.48
C ALA A 199 -2.70 14.13 -6.89
N VAL A 200 -3.28 14.63 -5.79
CA VAL A 200 -4.46 14.07 -5.14
C VAL A 200 -5.71 14.44 -5.94
N THR A 201 -5.86 15.72 -6.28
CA THR A 201 -6.99 16.20 -7.10
C THR A 201 -7.00 15.53 -8.46
N ASP A 202 -5.86 15.39 -9.14
CA ASP A 202 -5.73 14.69 -10.42
C ASP A 202 -6.16 13.21 -10.31
N THR A 203 -5.81 12.56 -9.19
CA THR A 203 -6.21 11.16 -8.94
C THR A 203 -7.71 11.06 -8.72
N LEU A 204 -8.29 11.98 -7.94
CA LEU A 204 -9.74 12.03 -7.71
C LEU A 204 -10.51 12.34 -9.00
N GLU A 205 -10.03 13.28 -9.82
CA GLU A 205 -10.61 13.56 -11.13
C GLU A 205 -10.54 12.34 -12.05
N ALA A 206 -9.41 11.61 -12.04
CA ALA A 206 -9.28 10.39 -12.83
C ALA A 206 -10.28 9.30 -12.41
N LEU A 207 -10.62 9.22 -11.12
CA LEU A 207 -11.64 8.29 -10.60
C LEU A 207 -13.07 8.67 -11.05
N HIS A 208 -13.36 9.97 -11.25
CA HIS A 208 -14.69 10.49 -11.58
C HIS A 208 -14.81 11.02 -13.01
N LYS A 209 -13.83 10.71 -13.87
CA LYS A 209 -13.76 11.21 -15.25
C LYS A 209 -14.99 10.83 -16.09
N HIS A 210 -15.66 9.74 -15.73
CA HIS A 210 -16.82 9.22 -16.45
C HIS A 210 -18.16 9.64 -15.82
N ASP A 211 -18.13 10.47 -14.77
CA ASP A 211 -19.34 10.97 -14.13
C ASP A 211 -20.02 12.03 -15.00
N VAL A 212 -21.35 12.11 -14.87
CA VAL A 212 -22.18 13.10 -15.57
C VAL A 212 -21.80 14.53 -15.17
N CYS A 213 -21.34 14.74 -13.94
CA CYS A 213 -20.87 16.02 -13.43
C CYS A 213 -19.67 15.81 -12.50
N THR A 214 -18.47 15.80 -13.06
CA THR A 214 -17.22 15.58 -12.33
C THR A 214 -17.03 16.59 -11.19
N ASP A 215 -17.31 17.88 -11.44
CA ASP A 215 -17.19 18.94 -10.42
C ASP A 215 -18.12 18.69 -9.21
N GLY A 216 -19.33 18.19 -9.47
CA GLY A 216 -20.31 17.86 -8.44
C GLY A 216 -19.87 16.66 -7.59
N SER A 217 -19.39 15.59 -8.24
CA SER A 217 -18.85 14.41 -7.55
C SER A 217 -17.61 14.74 -6.71
N MET A 218 -16.73 15.57 -7.24
CA MET A 218 -15.53 16.04 -6.53
C MET A 218 -15.92 16.81 -5.27
N LYS A 219 -16.84 17.79 -5.39
CA LYS A 219 -17.31 18.56 -4.24
C LYS A 219 -17.98 17.67 -3.19
N TYR A 220 -18.81 16.73 -3.61
CA TYR A 220 -19.41 15.75 -2.71
C TYR A 220 -18.35 14.97 -1.93
N ILE A 221 -17.27 14.53 -2.59
CA ILE A 221 -16.19 13.79 -1.93
C ILE A 221 -15.42 14.65 -0.94
N PHE A 222 -15.05 15.88 -1.30
CA PHE A 222 -14.36 16.78 -0.37
C PHE A 222 -15.23 17.02 0.88
N ASP A 223 -16.53 17.25 0.71
CA ASP A 223 -17.46 17.45 1.81
C ASP A 223 -17.65 16.18 2.67
N LYS A 224 -17.78 15.00 2.04
CA LYS A 224 -18.09 13.72 2.74
C LYS A 224 -16.88 13.03 3.34
N ALA A 225 -15.76 13.01 2.63
CA ALA A 225 -14.53 12.35 3.08
C ALA A 225 -13.62 13.28 3.87
N ASN A 226 -14.00 14.56 4.00
CA ASN A 226 -13.33 15.58 4.81
C ASN A 226 -11.82 15.60 4.52
N ILE A 227 -11.49 15.64 3.23
CA ILE A 227 -10.14 15.60 2.65
C ILE A 227 -9.54 16.99 2.62
#